data_AF-A0AAN8S901-F1
#
_entry.id   AF-A0AAN8S901-F1
#
_cell.length_a   1.000
_cell.length_b   1.000
_cell.length_c   1.000
_cell.angle_alpha   90.00
_cell.angle_beta   90.00
_cell.angle_gamma   90.00
#
_symmetry.space_group_name_H-M   'P 1'
#
loop_
_entity.id
_entity.type
_entity.pdbx_description
1 polymer ?
#
loop_
_entity_poly.entity_id
_entity_poly.type
_entity_poly.pdbx_seq_one_letter_code
_entity_poly.pdbx_strand_id
1 'polypeptide(L)'
;MADCGSGKETLRFKAGGTAIVEVPDETAMYQKAVDGINELLESYLGINDSELAGRIWEISLGTKNSLDFLHGLNDTDLSELGFSDSFIFELWGVVTDARDGRL
;
A
#
# COMPACT_ATOMS: atom_id res chain seq x y z
N MET A 1 7.98 0.64 -42.45
CA MET A 1 8.90 -0.18 -41.63
C MET A 1 9.57 0.77 -40.65
N ALA A 2 9.67 0.40 -39.37
CA ALA A 2 10.02 1.19 -38.17
C ALA A 2 8.84 2.03 -37.61
N ASP A 3 8.48 2.01 -36.32
CA ASP A 3 9.12 1.48 -35.11
C ASP A 3 8.08 1.27 -33.97
N CYS A 4 8.32 0.30 -33.09
CA CYS A 4 7.50 -0.09 -31.93
C CYS A 4 7.70 0.84 -30.73
N GLY A 5 6.69 0.99 -29.86
CA GLY A 5 6.91 1.57 -28.54
C GLY A 5 5.68 1.65 -27.65
N SER A 6 5.44 0.59 -26.87
CA SER A 6 4.44 0.43 -25.80
C SER A 6 4.16 1.71 -25.00
N GLY A 7 2.98 2.30 -25.20
CA GLY A 7 2.44 3.37 -24.37
C GLY A 7 1.82 2.79 -23.11
N LYS A 8 2.67 2.34 -22.17
CA LYS A 8 2.25 2.06 -20.80
C LYS A 8 1.69 3.36 -20.23
N GLU A 9 0.46 3.30 -19.74
CA GLU A 9 -0.15 4.37 -18.96
C GLU A 9 0.85 4.86 -17.91
N THR A 10 1.25 6.11 -18.03
CA THR A 10 2.01 6.82 -17.00
C THR A 10 1.01 7.67 -16.26
N LEU A 11 0.68 7.28 -15.03
CA LEU A 11 -0.05 8.11 -14.08
C LEU A 11 0.84 9.31 -13.74
N ARG A 12 0.63 10.43 -14.43
CA ARG A 12 1.22 11.71 -14.08
C ARG A 12 0.48 12.27 -12.86
N PHE A 13 1.01 12.02 -11.67
CA PHE A 13 0.64 12.85 -10.52
C PHE A 13 1.25 14.25 -10.71
N LYS A 14 0.41 15.25 -10.98
CA LYS A 14 0.81 16.66 -10.99
C LYS A 14 0.01 17.46 -9.97
N ALA A 15 0.78 18.03 -9.05
CA ALA A 15 0.61 19.30 -8.35
C ALA A 15 -0.42 19.41 -7.22
N GLY A 16 0.14 19.58 -6.01
CA GLY A 16 -0.11 20.79 -5.24
C GLY A 16 -1.34 20.78 -4.33
N GLY A 17 -1.24 20.08 -3.20
CA GLY A 17 -2.18 20.22 -2.10
C GLY A 17 -1.43 20.35 -0.78
N THR A 18 -1.24 21.58 -0.32
CA THR A 18 -0.88 21.86 1.08
C THR A 18 -2.03 21.38 1.96
N ALA A 19 -1.98 20.13 2.42
CA ALA A 19 -2.93 19.60 3.38
C ALA A 19 -2.25 19.54 4.74
N ILE A 20 -2.32 20.67 5.44
CA ILE A 20 -2.01 20.76 6.87
C ILE A 20 -3.16 20.04 7.57
N VAL A 21 -3.02 18.75 7.82
CA VAL A 21 -3.97 18.02 8.68
C VAL A 21 -3.33 17.94 10.06
N GLU A 22 -3.64 18.94 10.88
CA GLU A 22 -3.41 18.94 12.33
C GLU A 22 -4.31 17.88 13.00
N VAL A 23 -3.88 16.62 12.92
CA VAL A 23 -4.13 15.58 13.93
C VAL A 23 -2.83 14.75 13.97
N PRO A 24 -1.83 15.16 14.78
CA PRO A 24 -0.42 14.91 14.46
C PRO A 24 0.00 13.44 14.50
N ASP A 25 -0.71 12.56 15.22
CA ASP A 25 -0.28 11.17 15.39
C ASP A 25 -1.02 10.20 14.47
N GLU A 26 -2.36 10.13 14.52
CA GLU A 26 -3.12 9.11 13.77
C GLU A 26 -3.07 9.32 12.25
N THR A 27 -3.16 10.58 11.79
CA THR A 27 -3.08 10.87 10.34
C THR A 27 -1.67 10.68 9.80
N ALA A 28 -0.64 11.00 10.58
CA ALA A 28 0.75 10.79 10.18
C ALA A 28 1.09 9.30 10.06
N MET A 29 0.62 8.47 11.00
CA MET A 29 0.77 7.02 10.93
C MET A 29 0.07 6.42 9.70
N TYR A 30 -1.17 6.83 9.44
CA TYR A 30 -1.91 6.42 8.24
C TYR A 30 -1.13 6.80 6.97
N GLN A 31 -0.66 8.04 6.89
CA GLN A 31 0.06 8.52 5.71
C GLN A 31 1.35 7.73 5.48
N LYS A 32 2.15 7.48 6.53
CA LYS A 32 3.38 6.67 6.45
C LYS A 32 3.10 5.23 6.06
N ALA A 33 2.01 4.64 6.58
CA ALA A 33 1.63 3.30 6.22
C ALA A 33 1.23 3.20 4.75
N VAL A 34 0.39 4.11 4.27
CA VAL A 34 -0.04 4.17 2.87
C VAL A 34 1.15 4.39 1.94
N ASP A 35 2.09 5.26 2.33
CA ASP A 35 3.32 5.51 1.57
C ASP A 35 4.18 4.26 1.47
N GLY A 36 4.49 3.60 2.59
CA GLY A 36 5.28 2.37 2.59
C GLY A 36 4.61 1.21 1.85
N ILE A 37 3.28 1.05 1.98
CA ILE A 37 2.54 0.03 1.21
C ILE A 37 2.63 0.33 -0.29
N ASN A 38 2.51 1.60 -0.67
CA ASN A 38 2.64 2.03 -2.06
C ASN A 38 4.05 1.82 -2.61
N GLU A 39 5.11 2.07 -1.83
CA GLU A 39 6.49 1.75 -2.23
C GLU A 39 6.65 0.25 -2.53
N LEU A 40 6.04 -0.61 -1.70
CA LEU A 40 6.08 -2.05 -1.92
C LEU A 40 5.27 -2.46 -3.16
N LEU A 41 4.09 -1.89 -3.37
CA LEU A 41 3.27 -2.10 -4.58
C LEU A 41 4.00 -1.62 -5.84
N GLU A 42 4.69 -0.48 -5.78
CA GLU A 42 5.47 0.04 -6.90
C GLU A 42 6.66 -0.87 -7.20
N SER A 43 7.36 -1.35 -6.18
CA SER A 43 8.50 -2.26 -6.36
C SER A 43 8.08 -3.63 -6.91
N TYR A 44 6.91 -4.15 -6.53
CA TYR A 44 6.46 -5.50 -6.92
C TYR A 44 5.59 -5.52 -8.18
N LEU A 45 4.70 -4.55 -8.35
CA LEU A 45 3.70 -4.51 -9.42
C LEU A 45 3.93 -3.35 -10.39
N GLY A 46 4.74 -2.36 -10.01
CA GLY A 46 4.91 -1.14 -10.79
C GLY A 46 3.71 -0.20 -10.75
N ILE A 47 2.85 -0.34 -9.72
CA ILE A 47 1.65 0.49 -9.54
C ILE A 47 1.70 1.22 -8.20
N ASN A 48 1.07 2.39 -8.15
CA ASN A 48 0.87 3.16 -6.93
C ASN A 48 -0.64 3.44 -6.83
N ASP A 49 -1.29 2.84 -5.83
CA ASP A 49 -2.73 2.93 -5.63
C ASP A 49 -3.01 3.21 -4.16
N SER A 50 -3.23 4.49 -3.86
CA SER A 50 -3.46 4.96 -2.49
C SER A 50 -4.79 4.47 -1.91
N GLU A 51 -5.81 4.21 -2.75
CA GLU A 51 -7.08 3.64 -2.29
C GLU A 51 -6.87 2.17 -1.88
N LEU A 52 -6.12 1.42 -2.71
CA LEU A 52 -5.71 0.06 -2.40
C LEU A 52 -4.88 -0.02 -1.12
N ALA A 53 -3.83 0.81 -1.01
CA ALA A 53 -2.96 0.88 0.15
C ALA A 53 -3.73 1.25 1.43
N GLY A 54 -4.68 2.19 1.33
CA GLY A 54 -5.59 2.54 2.41
C GLY A 54 -6.42 1.35 2.88
N ARG A 55 -7.03 0.60 1.96
CA ARG A 55 -7.79 -0.61 2.32
C ARG A 55 -6.93 -1.67 3.01
N ILE A 56 -5.71 -1.88 2.51
CA ILE A 56 -4.77 -2.83 3.10
C ILE A 56 -4.39 -2.41 4.54
N TRP A 57 -4.14 -1.12 4.75
CA TRP A 57 -3.93 -0.57 6.08
C TRP A 57 -5.12 -0.84 7.02
N GLU A 58 -6.34 -0.58 6.58
CA GLU A 58 -7.54 -0.83 7.41
C GLU A 58 -7.68 -2.29 7.84
N ILE A 59 -7.42 -3.24 6.93
CA ILE A 59 -7.41 -4.68 7.23
C ILE A 59 -6.37 -5.00 8.30
N SER A 60 -5.21 -4.35 8.22
CA SER A 60 -4.13 -4.56 9.16
C SER A 60 -4.38 -4.03 10.57
N LEU A 61 -5.25 -3.03 10.71
CA LEU A 61 -5.67 -2.52 12.02
C LEU A 61 -6.53 -3.54 12.76
N GLY A 62 -7.33 -4.30 12.01
CA GLY A 62 -8.17 -5.38 12.53
C GLY A 62 -7.39 -6.64 12.91
N THR A 63 -6.16 -6.80 12.42
CA THR A 63 -5.38 -8.02 12.58
C THR A 63 -4.26 -7.88 13.61
N LYS A 64 -3.98 -8.97 14.31
CA LYS A 64 -2.96 -9.01 15.38
C LYS A 64 -1.70 -9.77 15.00
N ASN A 65 -1.77 -10.60 13.96
CA ASN A 65 -0.69 -11.48 13.53
C ASN A 65 -0.63 -11.50 12.00
N SER A 66 0.54 -11.79 11.44
CA SER A 66 0.74 -11.91 9.99
C SER A 66 -0.16 -12.95 9.33
N LEU A 67 -0.44 -14.07 10.01
CA LEU A 67 -1.38 -15.09 9.52
C LEU A 67 -2.82 -14.57 9.44
N ASP A 68 -3.23 -13.77 10.42
CA ASP A 68 -4.56 -13.17 10.46
C ASP A 68 -4.69 -12.11 9.38
N PHE A 69 -3.62 -11.34 9.15
CA PHE A 69 -3.52 -10.40 8.04
C PHE A 69 -3.60 -11.08 6.68
N LEU A 70 -2.90 -12.21 6.51
CA LEU A 70 -2.95 -13.00 5.29
C LEU A 70 -4.35 -13.55 5.01
N HIS A 71 -5.02 -14.09 6.04
CA HIS A 71 -6.42 -14.48 5.92
C HIS A 71 -7.35 -13.29 5.65
N GLY A 72 -7.14 -12.15 6.30
CA GLY A 72 -7.93 -10.94 6.10
C GLY A 72 -7.81 -10.39 4.68
N LEU A 73 -6.62 -10.39 4.09
CA LEU A 73 -6.45 -10.02 2.68
C LEU A 73 -7.11 -11.03 1.75
N ASN A 74 -6.97 -12.33 2.02
CA ASN A 74 -7.59 -13.40 1.22
C ASN A 74 -9.13 -13.45 1.33
N ASP A 75 -9.71 -12.94 2.41
CA ASP A 75 -11.17 -12.87 2.59
C ASP A 75 -11.80 -11.67 1.84
N THR A 76 -10.98 -10.70 1.44
CA THR A 76 -11.42 -9.51 0.71
C THR A 76 -11.23 -9.65 -0.79
N ASP A 77 -11.80 -8.71 -1.56
CA ASP A 77 -11.61 -8.61 -3.02
C ASP A 77 -10.12 -8.40 -3.41
N LEU A 78 -9.25 -8.09 -2.45
CA LEU A 78 -7.79 -8.03 -2.65
C LEU A 78 -7.19 -9.40 -2.99
N SER A 79 -7.87 -10.50 -2.61
CA SER A 79 -7.48 -11.85 -3.03
C SER A 79 -7.48 -12.02 -4.54
N GLU A 80 -8.31 -11.27 -5.27
CA GLU A 80 -8.37 -11.34 -6.74
C GLU A 80 -7.11 -10.77 -7.40
N LEU A 81 -6.34 -9.95 -6.67
CA LEU A 81 -5.06 -9.44 -7.12
C LEU A 81 -3.97 -10.52 -7.13
N GLY A 82 -4.21 -11.66 -6.47
CA GLY A 82 -3.31 -12.80 -6.49
C GLY A 82 -1.97 -12.52 -5.80
N PHE A 83 -1.99 -11.73 -4.72
CA PHE A 83 -0.80 -11.49 -3.91
C PHE A 83 -0.19 -12.80 -3.40
N SER A 84 1.11 -12.96 -3.57
CA SER A 84 1.82 -14.10 -3.00
C SER A 84 1.93 -13.98 -1.47
N ASP A 85 1.99 -15.11 -0.77
CA ASP A 85 2.15 -15.10 0.69
C ASP A 85 3.39 -14.31 1.13
N SER A 86 4.51 -14.44 0.39
CA SER A 86 5.75 -13.68 0.63
C SER A 86 5.53 -12.17 0.57
N PHE A 87 4.81 -11.69 -0.44
CA PHE A 87 4.49 -10.28 -0.60
C PHE A 87 3.64 -9.78 0.57
N ILE A 88 2.63 -10.56 0.98
CA ILE A 88 1.79 -10.23 2.12
C ILE A 88 2.60 -10.14 3.43
N PHE A 89 3.59 -11.02 3.63
CA PHE A 89 4.49 -10.93 4.79
C PHE A 89 5.35 -9.66 4.78
N GLU A 90 5.87 -9.25 3.63
CA GLU A 90 6.62 -7.99 3.50
C GLU A 90 5.72 -6.79 3.78
N LEU A 91 4.50 -6.81 3.24
CA LEU A 91 3.51 -5.75 3.41
C LEU A 91 3.06 -5.64 4.87
N TRP A 92 2.87 -6.78 5.55
CA TRP A 92 2.68 -6.81 7.00
C TRP A 92 3.87 -6.20 7.75
N GLY A 93 5.10 -6.50 7.34
CA GLY A 93 6.32 -5.91 7.88
C GLY A 93 6.28 -4.39 7.83
N VAL A 94 6.08 -3.82 6.64
CA VAL A 94 5.94 -2.37 6.41
C VAL A 94 4.85 -1.75 7.27
N VAL A 95 3.67 -2.36 7.29
CA VAL A 95 2.55 -1.91 8.10
C VAL A 95 2.89 -1.90 9.59
N THR A 96 3.49 -2.97 10.11
CA THR A 96 3.87 -3.03 11.52
C THR A 96 4.97 -2.03 11.87
N ASP A 97 5.86 -1.75 10.93
CA ASP A 97 6.90 -0.74 11.06
C ASP A 97 6.29 0.67 11.11
N ALA A 98 5.28 0.94 10.28
CA ALA A 98 4.48 2.18 10.32
C ALA A 98 3.75 2.34 11.66
N ARG A 99 3.17 1.24 12.17
CA ARG A 99 2.48 1.22 13.47
C ARG A 99 3.41 1.48 14.65
N ASP A 100 4.64 0.97 14.60
CA ASP A 100 5.66 1.21 15.63
C ASP A 100 6.35 2.57 15.46
N GLY A 101 6.07 3.29 14.37
CA GLY A 101 6.67 4.58 14.05
C GLY A 101 8.13 4.49 13.57
N ARG A 102 8.52 3.33 13.01
CA ARG A 102 9.88 3.04 12.51
C ARG A 102 10.10 3.39 11.04
N LEU A 103 9.03 3.69 10.30
CA LEU A 103 9.05 4.24 8.93
C LEU A 103 9.40 5.74 8.89
#